data_AF-A0A245ZGW0-F1
#
_entry.id   AF-A0A245ZGW0-F1
#
_cell.length_a   1.000
_cell.length_b   1.000
_cell.length_c   1.000
_cell.angle_alpha   90.00
_cell.angle_beta   90.00
_cell.angle_gamma   90.00
#
_symmetry.space_group_name_H-M   'P 1'
#
loop_
_entity.id
_entity.type
_entity.pdbx_description
1 polymer ?
#
loop_
_entity_poly.entity_id
_entity_poly.type
_entity_poly.pdbx_seq_one_letter_code
_entity_poly.pdbx_strand_id
1 'polypeptide(L)' 'MADFIRRADAAAYLQERYGAYTKETLAKLAVVGGGPKFRLLGRFPVYTRDDLDAWAASRLSAPASSTAEAGSSRARTAA' A
#
# COMPACT_ATOMS: atom_id res chain seq x y z
N MET A 1 -17.17 -7.45 -7.18
CA MET A 1 -16.34 -8.27 -8.09
C MET A 1 -14.89 -7.98 -7.78
N ALA A 2 -14.07 -8.99 -7.51
CA ALA A 2 -12.64 -8.78 -7.26
C ALA A 2 -11.91 -8.66 -8.61
N ASP A 3 -11.51 -7.44 -8.95
CA ASP A 3 -10.66 -7.17 -10.10
C ASP A 3 -9.20 -7.41 -9.70
N PHE A 4 -8.58 -8.44 -10.29
CA PHE A 4 -7.19 -8.80 -10.04
C PHE A 4 -6.28 -8.06 -11.01
N ILE A 5 -5.50 -7.13 -10.47
CA ILE A 5 -4.63 -6.26 -11.25
C ILE A 5 -3.15 -6.60 -11.00
N ARG A 6 -2.33 -6.46 -12.04
CA ARG A 6 -0.88 -6.72 -11.94
C ARG A 6 -0.18 -5.54 -11.27
N ARG A 7 1.04 -5.75 -10.79
CA ARG A 7 1.84 -4.73 -10.09
C ARG A 7 1.92 -3.37 -10.80
N ALA A 8 2.00 -3.34 -12.13
CA ALA A 8 2.05 -2.09 -12.89
C ALA A 8 0.74 -1.30 -12.78
N ASP A 9 -0.38 -1.98 -12.92
CA ASP A 9 -1.72 -1.41 -12.81
C ASP A 9 -2.06 -1.05 -11.35
N ALA A 10 -1.64 -1.89 -10.39
CA ALA A 10 -1.72 -1.59 -8.97
C ALA A 10 -0.95 -0.31 -8.59
N ALA A 11 0.21 -0.08 -9.19
CA ALA A 11 0.97 1.15 -8.99
C ALA A 11 0.27 2.35 -9.61
N ALA A 12 -0.25 2.22 -10.83
CA ALA A 12 -1.04 3.29 -11.46
C ALA A 12 -2.25 3.65 -10.60
N TYR A 13 -3.00 2.65 -10.14
CA TYR A 13 -4.15 2.84 -9.26
C TYR A 13 -3.81 3.58 -7.96
N LEU A 14 -2.72 3.19 -7.28
CA LEU A 14 -2.28 3.89 -6.06
C LEU A 14 -1.81 5.31 -6.35
N GLN A 15 -1.16 5.53 -7.49
CA GLN A 15 -0.72 6.85 -7.92
C GLN A 15 -1.91 7.76 -8.26
N GLU A 16 -2.93 7.25 -8.94
CA GLU A 16 -4.13 7.99 -9.32
C GLU A 16 -5.01 8.31 -8.10
N ARG A 17 -5.17 7.36 -7.17
CA ARG A 17 -6.08 7.51 -6.02
C ARG A 17 -5.45 8.21 -4.82
N TYR A 18 -4.18 7.95 -4.54
CA TYR A 18 -3.49 8.46 -3.35
C TYR A 18 -2.28 9.35 -3.68
N GLY A 19 -1.95 9.54 -4.96
CA GLY A 19 -0.78 10.33 -5.35
C GLY A 19 0.55 9.66 -4.97
N ALA A 20 0.56 8.37 -4.64
CA ALA A 20 1.72 7.72 -4.02
C ALA A 20 1.98 6.30 -4.55
N TYR A 21 3.24 5.87 -4.37
CA TYR A 21 3.82 4.55 -4.69
C TYR A 21 4.01 4.26 -6.18
N THR A 22 5.24 3.88 -6.54
CA THR A 22 5.57 3.44 -7.90
C THR A 22 5.66 1.92 -7.97
N LYS A 23 5.70 1.39 -9.21
CA LYS A 23 5.94 -0.05 -9.47
C LYS A 23 7.19 -0.57 -8.75
N GLU A 24 8.25 0.22 -8.71
CA GLU A 24 9.52 -0.13 -8.05
C GLU A 24 9.35 -0.19 -6.54
N THR A 25 8.61 0.76 -5.96
CA THR A 25 8.26 0.73 -4.54
C THR A 25 7.46 -0.51 -4.19
N LEU A 26 6.44 -0.87 -4.99
CA LEU A 26 5.66 -2.10 -4.77
C LEU A 26 6.50 -3.36 -4.96
N ALA A 27 7.45 -3.38 -5.91
CA ALA A 27 8.35 -4.50 -6.10
C ALA A 27 9.27 -4.68 -4.88
N LYS A 28 9.84 -3.58 -4.37
CA LYS A 28 10.64 -3.58 -3.15
C LYS A 28 9.83 -4.05 -1.94
N LEU A 29 8.62 -3.53 -1.76
CA LEU A 29 7.73 -3.90 -0.66
C LEU A 29 7.27 -5.36 -0.72
N ALA A 30 7.15 -5.94 -1.92
CA ALA A 30 6.84 -7.35 -2.09
C ALA A 30 8.00 -8.26 -1.65
N VAL A 31 9.25 -7.78 -1.70
CA VAL A 31 10.44 -8.55 -1.28
C VAL A 31 10.78 -8.30 0.20
N VAL A 32 10.80 -7.03 0.61
CA VAL A 32 11.18 -6.61 1.97
C VAL A 32 10.05 -6.84 2.97
N GLY A 33 8.80 -6.91 2.50
CA GLY A 33 7.61 -6.91 3.35
C GLY A 33 7.09 -5.50 3.66
N GLY A 34 5.87 -5.43 4.18
CA GLY A 34 5.18 -4.17 4.52
C GLY A 34 4.43 -3.49 3.37
N GLY A 35 4.25 -4.20 2.24
CA GLY A 35 3.41 -3.82 1.11
C GLY A 35 1.97 -4.33 1.19
N PRO A 36 1.14 -4.00 0.18
CA PRO A 36 -0.23 -4.48 0.10
C PRO A 36 -0.27 -6.00 -0.10
N LYS A 37 -1.35 -6.62 0.39
CA LYS A 37 -1.55 -8.07 0.23
C LYS A 37 -1.58 -8.40 -1.26
N PHE A 38 -0.74 -9.35 -1.64
CA PHE A 38 -0.70 -9.88 -3.00
C PHE A 38 -1.05 -11.36 -2.98
N ARG A 39 -1.58 -11.83 -4.09
CA ARG A 39 -1.79 -13.26 -4.35
C ARG A 39 -0.93 -13.65 -5.53
N LEU A 40 -0.49 -14.89 -5.57
CA LEU A 40 0.29 -15.40 -6.70
C LEU A 40 -0.64 -16.03 -7.72
N LEU A 41 -0.66 -15.48 -8.92
CA LEU A 41 -1.25 -16.10 -10.09
C LEU A 41 -0.13 -16.76 -10.91
N GLY A 42 0.22 -17.99 -10.53
CA GLY A 42 1.42 -18.66 -11.00
C GLY A 42 2.68 -17.92 -10.55
N ARG A 43 3.49 -17.41 -11.50
CA ARG A 43 4.70 -16.64 -11.21
C ARG A 43 4.48 -15.14 -10.98
N PHE A 44 3.25 -14.66 -11.17
CA PHE A 44 2.97 -13.22 -11.17
C PHE A 44 2.19 -12.81 -9.92
N PRO A 45 2.67 -11.81 -9.16
CA PRO A 45 1.91 -11.24 -8.06
C PRO A 45 0.79 -10.36 -8.61
N VAL A 46 -0.43 -10.67 -8.17
CA VAL A 46 -1.65 -9.93 -8.46
C VAL A 46 -2.19 -9.31 -7.17
N TYR A 47 -2.83 -8.16 -7.33
CA TYR A 47 -3.38 -7.35 -6.27
C TYR A 47 -4.87 -7.17 -6.50
N THR A 48 -5.65 -6.98 -5.44
CA THR A 48 -7.03 -6.52 -5.57
C THR A 48 -7.07 -5.04 -5.21
N ARG A 49 -8.00 -4.29 -5.81
CA ARG A 49 -8.20 -2.87 -5.47
C ARG A 49 -8.54 -2.66 -4.00
N ASP A 50 -9.27 -3.60 -3.41
CA ASP A 50 -9.65 -3.60 -1.99
C ASP A 50 -8.43 -3.78 -1.08
N ASP A 51 -7.57 -4.76 -1.36
CA ASP A 51 -6.33 -4.97 -0.60
C ASP A 51 -5.37 -3.76 -0.72
N LEU A 52 -5.34 -3.10 -1.88
CA LEU A 52 -4.55 -1.88 -2.09
C LEU A 52 -5.09 -0.71 -1.27
N ASP A 53 -6.41 -0.52 -1.29
CA ASP A 53 -7.10 0.54 -0.53
C ASP A 53 -6.92 0.32 0.98
N ALA A 54 -7.18 -0.88 1.47
CA ALA A 54 -7.01 -1.24 2.87
C ALA A 54 -5.56 -1.03 3.35
N TRP A 55 -4.59 -1.38 2.52
CA TRP A 55 -3.17 -1.15 2.84
C TRP A 55 -2.81 0.34 2.84
N ALA A 56 -3.27 1.10 1.85
CA ALA A 56 -3.05 2.54 1.80
C ALA A 56 -3.71 3.24 3.00
N ALA A 57 -4.95 2.87 3.33
CA ALA A 57 -5.68 3.37 4.49
C ALA A 57 -4.97 3.05 5.80
N SER A 58 -4.39 1.84 5.95
CA SER A 58 -3.60 1.47 7.12
C SER A 58 -2.32 2.30 7.30
N ARG A 59 -1.83 2.96 6.24
CA ARG A 59 -0.64 3.83 6.26
C ARG A 59 -0.99 5.29 6.50
N LEU A 60 -2.24 5.68 6.26
CA LEU A 60 -2.70 7.02 6.57
C LEU A 60 -2.70 7.19 8.10
N SER A 61 -2.07 8.26 8.57
CA SER A 61 -2.21 8.66 9.97
C SER A 61 -3.63 9.13 10.22
N ALA A 62 -4.00 9.25 11.49
CA ALA A 62 -5.25 9.91 11.87
C ALA A 62 -5.35 11.29 11.17
N PRO A 63 -6.56 11.71 10.74
CA PRO A 63 -6.73 13.00 10.11
C PRO A 63 -6.20 14.09 11.05
N ALA A 64 -5.16 14.78 10.62
CA ALA A 64 -4.47 15.80 11.39
C ALA A 64 -4.56 17.12 10.64
N SER A 65 -4.96 18.18 11.35
CA SER A 65 -5.04 19.54 10.79
C SER A 65 -3.68 20.24 10.75
N SER A 66 -2.63 19.61 11.27
CA SER A 66 -1.27 20.14 11.32
C SER A 66 -0.24 19.03 11.33
N THR A 67 0.86 19.20 10.58
CA THR A 67 1.98 18.26 10.50
C THR A 67 2.67 18.04 11.85
N ALA A 68 2.58 18.99 12.78
CA ALA A 68 3.05 18.86 14.15
C ALA A 68 2.26 17.81 14.97
N GLU A 69 0.95 17.66 14.72
CA GLU A 69 0.11 16.69 15.44
C GLU A 69 0.24 15.28 14.85
N ALA A 70 0.46 15.18 13.53
CA ALA A 70 0.64 13.91 12.83
C ALA A 70 1.90 13.13 13.26
N GLY A 71 2.88 13.80 13.87
CA GLY A 71 4.15 13.20 14.32
C GLY A 71 4.09 12.47 15.67
N SER A 72 3.01 12.64 16.45
CA SER A 72 2.95 12.15 17.84
C SER A 72 2.57 10.67 17.99
N SER A 73 2.21 9.96 16.91
CA SER A 73 1.74 8.56 16.97
C SER A 73 2.68 7.56 16.27
N ARG A 74 3.99 7.60 16.54
CA ARG A 74 4.87 6.42 16.34
C ARG A 74 5.12 5.73 17.67
N ALA A 75 4.07 5.09 18.21
CA ALA A 75 4.23 4.16 19.31
C ALA A 75 4.97 2.92 18.80
N ARG A 76 6.16 2.69 19.36
CA ARG A 76 6.99 1.49 19.21
C ARG A 76 6.16 0.23 19.37
N THR A 77 6.37 -0.77 18.52
CA THR A 77 6.15 -2.16 18.91
C THR A 77 7.28 -3.00 18.32
N ALA A 78 8.22 -3.34 19.21
CA ALA A 78 9.16 -4.44 19.07
C ALA A 78 8.86 -5.37 20.25
N ALA A 79 8.60 -6.64 19.96
CA ALA A 79 8.67 -7.76 20.89
C ALA A 79 8.91 -9.02 20.06
#